data_AF-A0A1G1Z422-F1
#
_entry.id   AF-A0A1G1Z422-F1
#
_cell.length_a   1.000
_cell.length_b   1.000
_cell.length_c   1.000
_cell.angle_alpha   90.00
_cell.angle_beta   90.00
_cell.angle_gamma   90.00
#
_symmetry.space_group_name_H-M   'P 1'
#
loop_
_entity.id
_entity.type
_entity.pdbx_description
1 polymer ?
#
loop_
_entity_poly.entity_id
_entity_poly.type
_entity_poly.pdbx_seq_one_letter_code
_entity_poly.pdbx_strand_id
1 'polypeptide(L)'
;MDILLRGKTSGAVATDPIKMVSNETTLTILGLLLAFAGLIGYGTFKIIHYEVMKSVEGERKKSKIETQVNTGFAIWQTYVYGKAVNKGEERERGVLTKLLDQSIEETEKALKIIADLDEEAKKDDEVLICVCKNNLSYYYAERRYEKDRAITYALINDVMEKIKKYPDRATEWGKSYEFIKKQYVPT
;
A
#
# COMPACT_ATOMS: atom_id res chain seq x y z
N MET A 1 43.30 -66.85 66.51
CA MET A 1 42.19 -67.65 65.97
C MET A 1 41.45 -66.71 65.04
N ASP A 2 41.96 -66.58 63.82
CA ASP A 2 41.69 -65.46 62.91
C ASP A 2 40.47 -65.71 62.03
N ILE A 3 39.54 -64.76 62.05
CA ILE A 3 38.35 -64.72 61.22
C ILE A 3 38.69 -63.89 59.98
N LEU A 4 38.91 -64.57 58.85
CA LEU A 4 39.21 -63.96 57.56
C LEU A 4 37.94 -63.36 56.92
N LEU A 5 37.92 -62.03 56.84
CA LEU A 5 36.97 -61.23 56.07
C LEU A 5 37.19 -61.44 54.56
N ARG A 6 36.23 -62.06 53.88
CA ARG A 6 36.22 -62.23 52.43
C ARG A 6 35.47 -61.06 51.77
N GLY A 7 36.22 -60.05 51.34
CA GLY A 7 35.71 -58.91 50.57
C GLY A 7 35.18 -59.35 49.20
N LYS A 8 33.94 -58.96 48.89
CA LYS A 8 33.27 -59.20 47.60
C LYS A 8 33.58 -58.01 46.69
N THR A 9 34.53 -58.16 45.77
CA THR A 9 34.86 -57.11 44.79
C THR A 9 33.75 -57.03 43.74
N SER A 10 33.16 -55.84 43.62
CA SER A 10 32.19 -55.51 42.58
C SER A 10 32.89 -55.51 41.22
N GLY A 11 32.52 -56.45 40.34
CA GLY A 11 33.07 -56.53 38.99
C GLY A 11 32.64 -55.32 38.18
N ALA A 12 33.61 -54.51 37.75
CA ALA A 12 33.37 -53.46 36.76
C ALA A 12 32.92 -54.13 35.46
N VAL A 13 31.69 -53.85 35.03
CA VAL A 13 31.18 -54.25 33.72
C VAL A 13 31.95 -53.42 32.68
N ALA A 14 32.85 -54.06 31.94
CA ALA A 14 33.51 -53.45 30.81
C ALA A 14 32.44 -53.10 29.76
N THR A 15 32.18 -51.80 29.59
CA THR A 15 31.37 -51.32 28.46
C THR A 15 32.13 -51.62 27.18
N ASP A 16 31.49 -52.30 26.22
CA ASP A 16 32.06 -52.62 24.92
C ASP A 16 32.70 -51.38 24.27
N PRO A 17 33.82 -51.54 23.52
CA PRO A 17 34.46 -50.43 22.85
C PRO A 17 33.46 -49.77 21.89
N ILE A 18 33.35 -48.44 21.98
CA ILE A 18 32.52 -47.62 21.09
C ILE A 18 32.84 -48.03 19.65
N LYS A 19 31.88 -48.68 18.97
CA LYS A 19 32.02 -49.03 17.55
C LYS A 19 32.18 -47.73 16.78
N MET A 20 33.39 -47.46 16.30
CA MET A 20 33.65 -46.32 15.42
C MET A 20 32.80 -46.47 14.16
N VAL A 21 31.90 -45.51 13.95
CA VAL A 21 31.14 -45.39 12.70
C VAL A 21 32.12 -45.17 11.56
N SER A 22 31.96 -45.91 10.45
CA SER A 22 32.85 -45.76 9.30
C SER A 22 32.79 -44.33 8.75
N ASN A 23 33.93 -43.79 8.32
CA ASN A 23 34.02 -42.43 7.79
C ASN A 23 33.04 -42.18 6.64
N GLU A 24 32.75 -43.19 5.82
CA GLU A 24 31.76 -43.10 4.73
C GLU A 24 30.34 -42.84 5.25
N THR A 25 29.92 -43.58 6.29
CA THR A 25 28.59 -43.39 6.90
C THR A 25 28.46 -41.99 7.50
N THR A 26 29.52 -41.51 8.16
CA THR A 26 29.57 -40.14 8.71
C THR A 26 29.43 -39.08 7.63
N LEU A 27 30.13 -39.24 6.49
CA LEU A 27 30.03 -38.32 5.35
C LEU A 27 28.65 -38.33 4.70
N THR A 28 28.01 -39.50 4.57
CA THR A 28 26.64 -39.60 4.04
C THR A 28 25.63 -38.92 4.95
N ILE A 29 25.70 -39.14 6.26
CA ILE A 29 24.82 -38.48 7.23
C ILE A 29 25.02 -36.97 7.19
N LEU A 30 26.27 -36.50 7.14
CA LEU A 30 26.57 -35.07 7.02
C LEU A 30 26.02 -34.48 5.72
N GLY A 31 26.18 -35.17 4.59
CA GLY A 31 25.62 -34.75 3.31
C GLY A 31 24.10 -34.63 3.32
N LEU A 32 23.41 -35.61 3.92
CA LEU A 32 21.95 -35.57 4.09
C LEU A 32 21.52 -34.40 4.98
N LEU A 33 22.19 -34.17 6.12
CA LEU A 33 21.89 -33.05 7.01
C LEU A 33 22.08 -31.70 6.31
N LEU A 34 23.15 -31.54 5.52
CA LEU A 34 23.38 -30.34 4.72
C LEU A 34 22.31 -30.14 3.65
N ALA A 35 21.88 -31.22 2.98
CA ALA A 35 20.80 -31.15 1.99
C ALA A 35 19.46 -30.75 2.64
N PHE A 36 19.12 -31.32 3.80
CA PHE A 36 17.92 -30.94 4.55
C PHE A 36 17.99 -29.49 5.04
N ALA A 37 19.14 -29.05 5.57
CA ALA A 37 19.34 -27.66 5.98
C ALA A 37 19.20 -26.70 4.80
N GLY A 38 19.74 -27.06 3.63
CA GLY A 38 19.57 -26.29 2.39
C GLY A 38 18.12 -26.19 1.94
N LEU A 39 17.36 -27.29 2.02
CA LEU A 39 15.94 -27.31 1.67
C LEU A 39 15.08 -26.45 2.61
N ILE A 40 15.30 -26.58 3.92
CA ILE A 40 14.61 -25.77 4.93
C ILE A 40 14.97 -24.29 4.74
N GLY A 41 16.26 -23.98 4.60
CA GLY A 41 16.73 -22.61 4.39
C GLY A 41 16.18 -21.97 3.12
N TYR A 42 16.08 -22.73 2.02
CA TYR A 42 15.46 -22.24 0.79
C TYR A 42 13.95 -22.02 0.95
N GLY A 43 13.26 -22.93 1.64
CA GLY A 43 11.84 -22.82 1.93
C GLY A 43 11.50 -21.57 2.76
N THR A 44 12.23 -21.36 3.86
CA THR A 44 12.05 -20.17 4.72
C THR A 44 12.40 -18.88 3.98
N PHE A 45 13.50 -18.87 3.22
CA PHE A 45 13.87 -17.72 2.38
C PHE A 45 12.76 -17.35 1.39
N LYS A 46 12.15 -18.34 0.71
CA LYS A 46 11.06 -18.08 -0.24
C LYS A 46 9.83 -17.45 0.39
N ILE A 47 9.43 -17.91 1.58
CA ILE A 47 8.27 -17.37 2.30
C ILE A 47 8.54 -15.91 2.68
N ILE A 48 9.68 -15.63 3.32
CA ILE A 48 10.07 -14.28 3.72
C ILE A 48 10.17 -13.36 2.50
N HIS A 49 10.83 -13.82 1.44
CA HIS A 49 10.99 -13.04 0.21
C HIS A 49 9.63 -12.72 -0.42
N TYR A 50 8.68 -13.66 -0.43
CA TYR A 50 7.34 -13.41 -0.96
C TYR A 50 6.59 -12.34 -0.16
N GLU A 51 6.62 -12.42 1.18
CA GLU A 51 5.98 -11.43 2.06
C GLU A 51 6.60 -10.04 1.90
N VAL A 52 7.93 -9.96 1.86
CA VAL A 52 8.65 -8.69 1.63
C VAL A 52 8.28 -8.10 0.27
N MET A 53 8.27 -8.91 -0.79
CA MET A 53 7.91 -8.41 -2.13
C MET A 53 6.45 -7.94 -2.20
N LYS A 54 5.53 -8.63 -1.52
CA LYS A 54 4.13 -8.21 -1.43
C LYS A 54 4.01 -6.86 -0.71
N SER A 55 4.71 -6.67 0.39
CA SER A 55 4.75 -5.39 1.13
C SER A 55 5.35 -4.27 0.28
N VAL A 56 6.48 -4.51 -0.40
CA VAL A 56 7.12 -3.55 -1.30
C VAL A 56 6.20 -3.16 -2.45
N GLU A 57 5.43 -4.10 -3.01
CA GLU A 57 4.46 -3.79 -4.06
C GLU A 57 3.34 -2.88 -3.55
N GLY A 58 2.83 -3.13 -2.33
CA GLY A 58 1.85 -2.28 -1.67
C GLY A 58 2.35 -0.85 -1.49
N GLU A 59 3.52 -0.69 -0.88
CA GLU A 59 4.18 0.62 -0.69
C GLU A 59 4.45 1.33 -2.01
N ARG A 60 4.86 0.59 -3.05
CA ARG A 60 5.08 1.15 -4.39
C ARG A 60 3.76 1.68 -5.01
N LYS A 61 2.66 0.94 -4.86
CA LYS A 61 1.34 1.39 -5.34
C LYS A 61 0.90 2.64 -4.58
N LYS A 62 1.03 2.65 -3.26
CA LYS A 62 0.74 3.82 -2.40
C LYS A 62 1.55 5.05 -2.82
N SER A 63 2.86 4.92 -2.92
CA SER A 63 3.75 6.00 -3.36
C SER A 63 3.37 6.53 -4.75
N LYS A 64 2.95 5.65 -5.67
CA LYS A 64 2.47 6.04 -6.99
C LYS A 64 1.15 6.81 -6.92
N ILE A 65 0.20 6.39 -6.07
CA ILE A 65 -1.06 7.11 -5.84
C ILE A 65 -0.77 8.51 -5.30
N GLU A 66 0.05 8.63 -4.26
CA GLU A 66 0.42 9.92 -3.67
C GLU A 66 1.07 10.84 -4.71
N THR A 67 1.99 10.30 -5.50
CA THR A 67 2.66 11.06 -6.58
C THR A 67 1.63 11.60 -7.57
N GLN A 68 0.72 10.75 -8.06
CA GLN A 68 -0.29 11.13 -9.05
C GLN A 68 -1.30 12.16 -8.50
N VAL A 69 -1.77 11.98 -7.26
CA VAL A 69 -2.66 12.95 -6.58
C VAL A 69 -1.96 14.30 -6.40
N ASN A 70 -0.71 14.29 -5.93
CA ASN A 70 0.06 15.52 -5.71
C ASN A 70 0.40 16.23 -7.02
N THR A 71 0.73 15.49 -8.08
CA THR A 71 0.94 16.05 -9.42
C THR A 71 -0.35 16.67 -9.96
N GLY A 72 -1.49 15.97 -9.88
CA GLY A 72 -2.79 16.52 -10.27
C GLY A 72 -3.13 17.82 -9.52
N PHE A 73 -2.89 17.84 -8.21
CA PHE A 73 -3.11 19.02 -7.39
C PHE A 73 -2.18 20.20 -7.75
N ALA A 74 -0.90 19.95 -8.01
CA ALA A 74 0.05 20.98 -8.42
C ALA A 74 -0.34 21.63 -9.77
N ILE A 75 -0.77 20.81 -10.74
CA ILE A 75 -1.27 21.29 -12.02
C ILE A 75 -2.55 22.12 -11.82
N TRP A 76 -3.46 21.66 -10.97
CA TRP A 76 -4.66 22.41 -10.60
C TRP A 76 -4.34 23.78 -9.98
N GLN A 77 -3.34 23.87 -9.09
CA GLN A 77 -2.92 25.16 -8.53
C GLN A 77 -2.43 26.13 -9.62
N THR A 78 -1.72 25.60 -10.63
CA THR A 78 -1.28 26.39 -11.78
C THR A 78 -2.48 26.86 -12.61
N TYR A 79 -3.48 26.00 -12.81
CA TYR A 79 -4.76 26.39 -13.44
C TYR A 79 -5.45 27.52 -12.68
N VAL A 80 -5.61 27.39 -11.35
CA VAL A 80 -6.28 28.40 -10.50
C VAL A 80 -5.55 29.73 -10.56
N TYR A 81 -4.22 29.70 -10.45
CA TYR A 81 -3.39 30.90 -10.53
C TYR A 81 -3.53 31.56 -11.91
N GLY A 82 -3.38 30.80 -12.99
CA GLY A 82 -3.52 31.32 -14.35
C GLY A 82 -4.91 31.92 -14.61
N LYS A 83 -5.97 31.27 -14.12
CA LYS A 83 -7.35 31.77 -14.20
C LYS A 83 -7.54 33.08 -13.43
N ALA A 84 -6.88 33.23 -12.29
CA ALA A 84 -6.98 34.44 -11.46
C ALA A 84 -6.25 35.65 -12.10
N VAL A 85 -5.11 35.40 -12.77
CA VAL A 85 -4.30 36.43 -13.43
C VAL A 85 -4.91 36.83 -14.78
N ASN A 86 -5.32 35.87 -15.61
CA ASN A 86 -5.70 36.10 -17.01
C ASN A 86 -7.22 36.28 -17.19
N LYS A 87 -7.89 37.03 -16.32
CA LYS A 87 -9.37 37.18 -16.27
C LYS A 87 -9.97 37.65 -17.61
N GLY A 88 -10.26 36.72 -18.52
CA GLY A 88 -11.00 36.95 -19.75
C GLY A 88 -10.18 36.93 -21.04
N GLU A 89 -8.87 36.63 -21.01
CA GLU A 89 -8.10 36.50 -22.25
C GLU A 89 -8.44 35.19 -22.97
N GLU A 90 -9.04 35.30 -24.15
CA GLU A 90 -9.52 34.15 -24.93
C GLU A 90 -8.38 33.23 -25.38
N ARG A 91 -7.18 33.78 -25.66
CA ARG A 91 -5.98 33.00 -26.01
C ARG A 91 -5.55 32.05 -24.88
N GLU A 92 -5.71 32.48 -23.64
CA GLU A 92 -5.31 31.72 -22.46
C GLU A 92 -6.32 30.63 -22.09
N ARG A 93 -7.57 30.73 -22.58
CA ARG A 93 -8.63 29.74 -22.31
C ARG A 93 -8.23 28.33 -22.76
N GLY A 94 -7.55 28.20 -23.89
CA GLY A 94 -7.09 26.90 -24.40
C GLY A 94 -6.02 26.26 -23.50
N VAL A 95 -5.09 27.06 -22.97
CA VAL A 95 -4.04 26.59 -22.05
C VAL A 95 -4.65 26.18 -20.71
N LEU A 96 -5.54 27.01 -20.15
CA LEU A 96 -6.22 26.70 -18.89
C LEU A 96 -7.07 25.43 -19.00
N THR A 97 -7.76 25.22 -20.12
CA THR A 97 -8.54 23.99 -20.33
C THR A 97 -7.63 22.76 -20.33
N LYS A 98 -6.46 22.82 -20.99
CA LYS A 98 -5.48 21.73 -20.98
C LYS A 98 -4.95 21.44 -19.58
N LEU A 99 -4.64 22.47 -18.78
CA LEU A 99 -4.19 22.27 -17.39
C LEU A 99 -5.28 21.60 -16.54
N LEU A 100 -6.53 22.02 -16.70
CA LEU A 100 -7.65 21.38 -16.01
C LEU A 100 -7.80 19.91 -16.42
N ASP A 101 -7.80 19.61 -17.71
CA ASP A 101 -7.89 18.23 -18.20
C ASP A 101 -6.71 17.37 -17.73
N GLN A 102 -5.49 17.91 -17.70
CA GLN A 102 -4.32 17.22 -17.14
C GLN A 102 -4.45 16.94 -15.64
N SER A 103 -4.97 17.89 -14.86
CA SER A 103 -5.20 17.67 -13.42
C SER A 103 -6.22 16.55 -13.16
N ILE A 104 -7.25 16.46 -14.01
CA ILE A 104 -8.25 15.38 -14.00
C ILE A 104 -7.58 14.06 -14.37
N GLU A 105 -6.83 14.01 -15.47
CA GLU A 105 -6.18 12.79 -15.97
C GLU A 105 -5.23 12.17 -14.92
N GLU A 106 -4.36 12.97 -14.30
CA GLU A 106 -3.43 12.49 -13.27
C GLU A 106 -4.18 11.97 -12.03
N THR A 107 -5.28 12.62 -11.65
CA THR A 107 -6.08 12.18 -10.50
C THR A 107 -6.91 10.92 -10.82
N GLU A 108 -7.40 10.77 -12.05
CA GLU A 108 -8.05 9.55 -12.53
C GLU A 108 -7.08 8.36 -12.55
N LYS A 109 -5.81 8.57 -12.95
CA LYS A 109 -4.76 7.54 -12.88
C LYS A 109 -4.56 7.06 -11.45
N ALA A 110 -4.55 7.97 -10.47
CA ALA A 110 -4.49 7.61 -9.06
C ALA A 110 -5.71 6.76 -8.65
N LEU A 111 -6.92 7.16 -9.03
CA LEU A 111 -8.15 6.43 -8.71
C LEU A 111 -8.18 5.04 -9.34
N LYS A 112 -7.62 4.88 -10.54
CA LYS A 112 -7.47 3.58 -11.20
C LYS A 112 -6.54 2.65 -10.41
N ILE A 113 -5.41 3.16 -9.92
CA ILE A 113 -4.49 2.36 -9.08
C ILE A 113 -5.18 1.97 -7.76
N ILE A 114 -5.96 2.89 -7.16
CA ILE A 114 -6.77 2.61 -5.96
C ILE A 114 -7.77 1.49 -6.20
N ALA A 115 -8.40 1.43 -7.38
CA ALA A 115 -9.36 0.38 -7.71
C ALA A 115 -8.73 -1.03 -7.69
N ASP A 116 -7.44 -1.12 -8.02
CA ASP A 116 -6.66 -2.37 -8.04
C ASP A 116 -6.06 -2.75 -6.66
N LEU A 117 -6.27 -1.93 -5.62
CA LEU A 117 -5.87 -2.26 -4.26
C LEU A 117 -6.82 -3.29 -3.64
N ASP A 118 -6.28 -4.12 -2.75
CA ASP A 118 -7.11 -4.96 -1.90
C ASP A 118 -7.84 -4.12 -0.82
N GLU A 119 -8.83 -4.72 -0.18
CA GLU A 119 -9.69 -4.02 0.78
C GLU A 119 -8.96 -3.66 2.09
N GLU A 120 -7.86 -4.33 2.41
CA GLU A 120 -7.05 -4.01 3.59
C GLU A 120 -6.23 -2.74 3.32
N ALA A 121 -5.53 -2.69 2.18
CA ALA A 121 -4.80 -1.51 1.73
C ALA A 121 -5.72 -0.28 1.56
N LYS A 122 -6.94 -0.46 1.04
CA LYS A 122 -7.92 0.64 0.94
C LYS A 122 -8.34 1.21 2.29
N LYS A 123 -8.38 0.40 3.35
CA LYS A 123 -8.70 0.87 4.70
C LYS A 123 -7.56 1.68 5.28
N ASP A 124 -6.32 1.21 5.08
CA ASP A 124 -5.13 1.90 5.57
C ASP A 124 -4.93 3.25 4.88
N ASP A 125 -5.31 3.34 3.59
CA ASP A 125 -5.18 4.56 2.77
C ASP A 125 -6.50 5.32 2.57
N GLU A 126 -7.52 5.08 3.40
CA GLU A 126 -8.86 5.63 3.21
C GLU A 126 -8.87 7.17 3.10
N VAL A 127 -8.02 7.85 3.87
CA VAL A 127 -7.89 9.32 3.82
C VAL A 127 -7.35 9.78 2.48
N LEU A 128 -6.31 9.12 1.95
CA LEU A 128 -5.73 9.45 0.65
C LEU A 128 -6.74 9.22 -0.48
N ILE A 129 -7.52 8.14 -0.39
CA ILE A 129 -8.63 7.87 -1.32
C ILE A 129 -9.66 8.99 -1.26
N CYS A 130 -10.03 9.47 -0.07
CA CYS A 130 -10.96 10.59 0.08
C CYS A 130 -10.42 11.88 -0.52
N VAL A 131 -9.14 12.20 -0.30
CA VAL A 131 -8.47 13.36 -0.90
C VAL A 131 -8.52 13.28 -2.43
N CYS A 132 -8.19 12.11 -2.99
CA CYS A 132 -8.27 11.86 -4.44
C CYS A 132 -9.68 12.10 -4.99
N LYS A 133 -10.71 11.51 -4.37
CA LYS A 133 -12.12 11.69 -4.79
C LYS A 133 -12.59 13.13 -4.63
N ASN A 134 -12.23 13.78 -3.53
CA ASN A 134 -12.56 15.19 -3.27
C ASN A 134 -11.97 16.11 -4.35
N ASN A 135 -10.68 15.97 -4.64
CA ASN A 135 -10.01 16.74 -5.69
C ASN A 135 -10.66 16.53 -7.05
N LEU A 136 -10.87 15.27 -7.44
CA LEU A 136 -11.46 14.93 -8.74
C LEU A 136 -12.89 15.47 -8.90
N SER A 137 -13.71 15.36 -7.84
CA SER A 137 -15.06 15.93 -7.84
C SER A 137 -15.05 17.45 -8.02
N TYR A 138 -14.08 18.13 -7.41
CA TYR A 138 -13.90 19.57 -7.57
C TYR A 138 -13.51 19.93 -9.00
N TYR A 139 -12.57 19.18 -9.60
CA TYR A 139 -12.07 19.45 -10.95
C TYR A 139 -13.15 19.25 -12.01
N TYR A 140 -13.94 18.17 -11.91
CA TYR A 140 -15.08 17.97 -12.80
C TYR A 140 -16.13 19.07 -12.65
N ALA A 141 -16.43 19.50 -11.41
CA ALA A 141 -17.36 20.60 -11.18
C ALA A 141 -16.88 21.91 -11.79
N GLU A 142 -15.56 22.19 -11.74
CA GLU A 142 -14.98 23.34 -12.40
C GLU A 142 -15.05 23.24 -13.94
N ARG A 143 -14.90 22.03 -14.50
CA ARG A 143 -15.01 21.80 -15.95
C ARG A 143 -16.43 22.02 -16.48
N ARG A 144 -17.46 21.83 -15.64
CA ARG A 144 -18.89 22.10 -15.93
C ARG A 144 -19.45 21.36 -17.14
N TYR A 145 -18.89 20.21 -17.49
CA TYR A 145 -19.49 19.37 -18.53
C TYR A 145 -20.64 18.56 -17.94
N GLU A 146 -21.78 18.52 -18.62
CA GLU A 146 -22.97 17.78 -18.13
C GLU A 146 -22.68 16.29 -17.96
N LYS A 147 -21.84 15.72 -18.84
CA LYS A 147 -21.42 14.31 -18.75
C LYS A 147 -20.69 13.96 -17.45
N ASP A 148 -20.06 14.94 -16.80
CA ASP A 148 -19.28 14.70 -15.57
C ASP A 148 -20.15 14.78 -14.32
N ARG A 149 -21.35 15.37 -14.42
CA ARG A 149 -22.21 15.68 -13.28
C ARG A 149 -22.52 14.47 -12.41
N ALA A 150 -22.90 13.35 -13.01
CA ALA A 150 -23.22 12.13 -12.28
C ALA A 150 -22.01 11.59 -11.49
N ILE A 151 -20.83 11.62 -12.12
CA ILE A 151 -19.58 11.15 -11.51
C ILE A 151 -19.17 12.10 -10.37
N THR A 152 -19.27 13.40 -10.57
CA THR A 152 -19.00 14.40 -9.53
C THR A 152 -19.84 14.16 -8.27
N TYR A 153 -21.15 13.92 -8.43
CA TYR A 153 -22.04 13.65 -7.30
C TYR A 153 -21.71 12.33 -6.58
N ALA A 154 -21.39 11.28 -7.33
CA ALA A 154 -20.98 10.00 -6.73
C ALA A 154 -19.71 10.19 -5.88
N LEU A 155 -18.69 10.85 -6.43
CA LEU A 155 -17.43 11.09 -5.74
C LEU A 155 -17.60 11.95 -4.48
N ILE A 156 -18.36 13.05 -4.56
CA ILE A 156 -18.52 13.92 -3.39
C ILE A 156 -19.40 13.27 -2.32
N ASN A 157 -20.42 12.48 -2.68
CA ASN A 157 -21.23 11.77 -1.69
C ASN A 157 -20.38 10.77 -0.90
N ASP A 158 -19.51 10.01 -1.57
CA ASP A 158 -18.55 9.13 -0.91
C ASP A 158 -17.67 9.91 0.09
N VAL A 159 -17.20 11.10 -0.27
CA VAL A 159 -16.40 11.96 0.62
C VAL A 159 -17.23 12.45 1.81
N MET A 160 -18.48 12.87 1.59
CA MET A 160 -19.38 13.36 2.64
C MET A 160 -19.72 12.27 3.67
N GLU A 161 -19.84 11.02 3.25
CA GLU A 161 -20.00 9.89 4.18
C GLU A 161 -18.79 9.75 5.11
N LYS A 162 -17.59 10.03 4.60
CA LYS A 162 -16.33 9.92 5.34
C LYS A 162 -16.07 11.09 6.28
N ILE A 163 -16.66 12.27 6.05
CA ILE A 163 -16.61 13.40 7.00
C ILE A 163 -17.13 12.99 8.39
N LYS A 164 -18.13 12.11 8.47
CA LYS A 164 -18.64 11.61 9.76
C LYS A 164 -17.57 10.84 10.54
N LYS A 165 -16.69 10.15 9.84
CA LYS A 165 -15.57 9.39 10.42
C LYS A 165 -14.35 10.28 10.70
N TYR A 166 -14.14 11.31 9.89
CA TYR A 166 -12.99 12.24 9.97
C TYR A 166 -13.45 13.70 10.11
N PRO A 167 -13.97 14.09 11.29
CA PRO A 167 -14.56 15.42 11.50
C PRO A 167 -13.54 16.56 11.42
N ASP A 168 -12.27 16.29 11.70
CA ASP A 168 -11.15 17.23 11.53
C ASP A 168 -10.97 17.67 10.06
N ARG A 169 -11.36 16.82 9.11
CA ARG A 169 -11.33 17.08 7.66
C ARG A 169 -12.59 17.76 7.13
N ALA A 170 -13.63 17.93 7.96
CA ALA A 170 -14.91 18.48 7.54
C ALA A 170 -14.79 19.86 6.88
N THR A 171 -13.89 20.72 7.39
CA THR A 171 -13.69 22.07 6.86
C THR A 171 -13.10 22.05 5.45
N GLU A 172 -12.19 21.12 5.17
CA GLU A 172 -11.54 20.99 3.87
C GLU A 172 -12.52 20.41 2.84
N TRP A 173 -13.13 19.26 3.15
CA TRP A 173 -13.99 18.53 2.23
C TRP A 173 -15.38 19.16 2.08
N GLY A 174 -15.90 19.79 3.14
CA GLY A 174 -17.19 20.48 3.10
C GLY A 174 -17.21 21.68 2.14
N LYS A 175 -16.08 22.37 1.97
CA LYS A 175 -15.96 23.47 0.99
C LYS A 175 -16.16 22.98 -0.44
N SER A 176 -15.62 21.81 -0.79
CA SER A 176 -15.82 21.19 -2.10
C SER A 176 -17.30 20.88 -2.35
N TYR A 177 -17.99 20.32 -1.35
CA TYR A 177 -19.41 20.01 -1.48
C TYR A 177 -20.27 21.25 -1.74
N GLU A 178 -20.07 22.33 -0.97
CA GLU A 178 -20.79 23.59 -1.18
C GLU A 178 -20.49 24.20 -2.55
N PHE A 179 -19.23 24.13 -3.01
CA PHE A 179 -18.84 24.54 -4.35
C PHE A 179 -19.58 23.75 -5.43
N ILE A 180 -19.58 22.42 -5.35
CA ILE A 180 -20.24 21.51 -6.31
C ILE A 180 -21.75 21.78 -6.35
N LYS A 181 -22.38 21.92 -5.18
CA LYS A 181 -23.80 22.23 -5.06
C LYS A 181 -24.15 23.53 -5.79
N LYS A 182 -23.31 24.56 -5.66
CA LYS A 182 -23.49 25.84 -6.36
C LYS A 182 -23.35 25.72 -7.88
N GLN A 183 -22.54 24.78 -8.40
CA GLN A 183 -22.38 24.61 -9.85
C GLN A 183 -23.54 23.87 -10.51
N TYR A 184 -24.15 22.89 -9.83
CA TYR A 184 -25.09 21.96 -10.44
C TYR A 184 -26.53 22.03 -9.92
N VAL A 185 -26.81 22.80 -8.88
CA VAL A 185 -28.18 23.12 -8.45
C VAL A 185 -28.56 24.48 -9.06
N PRO A 186 -29.51 24.53 -9.99
CA PRO A 186 -30.04 25.79 -10.47
C PRO A 186 -30.76 26.51 -9.30
N THR A 187 -30.36 27.75 -9.03
CA THR A 187 -31.13 28.69 -8.20
C THR A 187 -32.41 29.11 -8.91
#